data_AF-A0A0K2RI44-F1
#
_entry.id   AF-A0A0K2RI44-F1
#
_cell.length_a   1.000
_cell.length_b   1.000
_cell.length_c   1.000
_cell.angle_alpha   90.00
_cell.angle_beta   90.00
_cell.angle_gamma   90.00
#
_symmetry.space_group_name_H-M   'P 1'
#
loop_
_entity.id
_entity.type
_entity.pdbx_description
1 polymer ?
#
loop_
_entity_poly.entity_id
_entity_poly.type
_entity_poly.pdbx_seq_one_letter_code
_entity_poly.pdbx_strand_id
1 'polypeptide(L)' 'MEVCVDGVWEQAQLQAPTGRHAWRGWTFTWIATPGSHDLACRATDSTGQTQPETPEWNYQGMGNNDIQRLAVTVRE' A
#
# COMPACT_ATOMS: atom_id res chain seq x y z
N MET A 1 4.27 -5.37 -4.31
CA MET A 1 3.34 -4.79 -3.32
C MET A 1 4.10 -4.77 -2.03
N GLU A 2 4.23 -3.60 -1.44
CA GLU A 2 4.92 -3.41 -0.17
C GLU A 2 3.96 -2.80 0.84
N VAL A 3 4.12 -3.18 2.09
CA VAL A 3 3.40 -2.61 3.23
C VAL A 3 4.41 -1.95 4.15
N CYS A 4 4.08 -0.74 4.57
CA CYS A 4 4.82 0.00 5.58
C CYS A 4 4.14 -0.19 6.93
N VAL A 5 4.93 -0.51 7.94
CA VAL A 5 4.53 -0.45 9.34
C VAL A 5 5.49 0.52 10.03
N ASP A 6 4.98 1.64 10.54
CA ASP A 6 5.74 2.61 11.32
C ASP A 6 7.07 3.05 10.66
N GLY A 7 7.04 3.20 9.34
CA GLY A 7 8.20 3.61 8.52
C GLY A 7 9.05 2.46 7.96
N VAL A 8 8.79 1.21 8.35
CA VAL A 8 9.51 0.03 7.86
C VAL A 8 8.72 -0.63 6.72
N TRP A 9 9.31 -0.71 5.53
CA TRP A 9 8.71 -1.31 4.35
C TRP A 9 9.08 -2.78 4.19
N GLU A 10 8.08 -3.62 3.95
CA GLU A 10 8.23 -5.06 3.73
C GLU A 10 7.38 -5.55 2.55
N GLN A 11 7.78 -6.66 1.92
CA GLN A 11 7.06 -7.24 0.80
C GLN A 11 5.81 -7.99 1.28
N ALA A 12 4.67 -7.73 0.62
CA ALA A 12 3.44 -8.47 0.83
C ALA A 12 3.39 -9.75 -0.01
N GLN A 13 2.67 -10.75 0.46
CA GLN A 13 2.38 -11.95 -0.32
C GLN A 13 1.30 -11.64 -1.36
N LEU A 14 1.66 -11.79 -2.63
CA LEU A 14 0.69 -11.66 -3.73
C LEU A 14 -0.10 -12.95 -3.91
N GLN A 15 -1.40 -12.81 -4.16
CA GLN A 15 -2.25 -13.92 -4.59
C GLN A 15 -1.98 -14.27 -6.07
N ALA A 16 -2.56 -15.37 -6.54
CA ALA A 16 -2.51 -15.74 -7.95
C ALA A 16 -3.16 -14.63 -8.80
N PRO A 17 -2.59 -14.31 -9.99
CA PRO A 17 -3.20 -13.35 -10.88
C PRO A 17 -4.53 -13.89 -11.42
N THR A 18 -5.56 -13.05 -11.41
CA THR A 18 -6.89 -13.37 -11.98
C THR A 18 -7.04 -12.91 -13.42
N GLY A 19 -6.13 -12.05 -13.91
CA GLY A 19 -6.05 -11.58 -15.29
C GLY A 19 -5.08 -10.40 -15.43
N ARG A 20 -4.64 -10.09 -16.65
CA ARG A 20 -3.65 -9.02 -16.91
C ARG A 20 -4.08 -7.62 -16.47
N HIS A 21 -5.39 -7.36 -16.47
CA HIS A 21 -6.00 -6.06 -16.18
C HIS A 21 -6.77 -6.06 -14.87
N ALA A 22 -6.85 -7.21 -14.20
CA ALA A 22 -7.52 -7.33 -12.93
C ALA A 22 -6.58 -6.83 -11.83
N TRP A 23 -7.17 -6.33 -10.75
CA TRP A 23 -6.42 -6.12 -9.53
C TRP A 23 -5.88 -7.45 -9.02
N ARG A 24 -4.66 -7.41 -8.48
CA ARG A 24 -4.03 -8.57 -7.86
C ARG A 24 -4.20 -8.45 -6.35
N GLY A 25 -4.94 -9.39 -5.77
CA GLY A 25 -5.06 -9.47 -4.32
C GLY A 25 -3.71 -9.75 -3.66
N TRP A 26 -3.58 -9.33 -2.42
CA TRP A 26 -2.37 -9.47 -1.62
C TRP A 26 -2.72 -9.52 -0.14
N THR A 27 -1.81 -10.06 0.65
CA THR A 27 -1.92 -10.18 2.10
C THR A 27 -0.56 -9.89 2.74
N PHE A 28 -0.56 -9.24 3.90
CA PHE A 28 0.63 -9.02 4.71
C PHE A 28 0.30 -9.38 6.16
N THR A 29 1.16 -10.19 6.77
CA THR A 29 1.02 -10.61 8.16
C THR A 29 2.12 -9.93 8.96
N TRP A 30 1.73 -9.32 10.07
CA TRP A 30 2.64 -8.64 10.98
C TRP A 30 2.24 -8.93 12.42
N ILE A 31 3.20 -8.78 13.34
CA ILE A 31 2.96 -8.92 14.78
C ILE A 31 2.64 -7.52 15.32
N ALA A 32 1.35 -7.24 15.50
CA ALA A 32 0.87 -5.96 15.99
C ALA A 32 1.04 -5.87 17.52
N THR A 33 1.63 -4.78 18.01
CA THR A 33 1.67 -4.45 19.44
C THR A 33 0.47 -3.58 19.81
N PRO A 34 -0.07 -3.61 21.04
CA PRO A 34 -1.09 -2.66 21.45
C PRO A 34 -0.61 -1.21 21.32
N GLY A 35 -1.46 -0.32 20.80
CA GLY A 35 -1.12 1.08 20.57
C GLY A 35 -1.53 1.60 19.19
N SER A 36 -1.05 2.80 18.87
CA SER A 36 -1.25 3.44 17.57
C SER A 36 -0.14 3.05 16.60
N HIS A 37 -0.52 2.77 15.36
CA HIS A 37 0.41 2.42 14.29
C HIS A 37 0.04 3.13 13.00
N ASP A 38 1.06 3.51 12.22
CA ASP A 38 0.89 4.08 10.89
C ASP A 38 1.19 3.02 9.83
N LEU A 39 0.16 2.65 9.09
CA LEU A 39 0.26 1.72 7.99
C LEU A 39 0.29 2.46 6.65
N ALA A 40 1.02 1.92 5.68
CA ALA A 40 0.90 2.35 4.29
C ALA A 40 1.01 1.15 3.34
N CYS A 41 0.55 1.28 2.11
CA CYS A 41 0.80 0.29 1.06
C CYS A 41 1.15 0.95 -0.26
N ARG A 42 2.00 0.29 -1.06
CA ARG A 42 2.36 0.75 -2.40
C ARG A 42 2.58 -0.40 -3.37
N ALA A 43 2.13 -0.21 -4.60
CA ALA A 43 2.39 -1.10 -5.72
C ALA A 43 3.54 -0.56 -6.59
N THR A 44 4.26 -1.50 -7.20
CA THR A 44 5.20 -1.27 -8.30
C THR A 44 4.75 -2.15 -9.46
N ASP A 45 4.58 -1.57 -10.64
CA ASP A 45 4.14 -2.30 -11.83
C ASP A 45 5.31 -2.97 -12.57
N SER A 46 5.02 -3.67 -13.67
CA SER A 46 6.03 -4.36 -14.48
C SER A 46 6.99 -3.42 -15.22
N THR A 47 6.68 -2.13 -15.30
CA THR A 47 7.57 -1.10 -15.87
C THR A 47 8.51 -0.52 -14.82
N GLY A 48 8.35 -0.90 -13.55
CA GLY A 48 9.13 -0.38 -12.43
C GLY A 48 8.57 0.92 -11.84
N GLN A 49 7.39 1.35 -12.28
CA GLN A 49 6.75 2.54 -11.72
C GLN A 49 6.08 2.20 -10.38
N THR A 50 6.48 2.93 -9.33
CA THR A 50 5.91 2.84 -7.99
C THR A 50 4.99 4.04 -7.75
N GLN A 51 3.92 3.82 -6.98
CA GLN A 51 3.02 4.90 -6.55
C GLN A 51 3.78 6.06 -5.86
N PRO A 52 3.39 7.32 -6.10
CA PRO A 52 4.08 8.48 -5.52
C PRO A 52 3.70 8.71 -4.06
N GLU A 53 4.59 9.38 -3.32
CA GLU A 53 4.36 9.77 -1.91
C GLU A 53 3.27 10.83 -1.74
N THR A 54 3.06 11.65 -2.76
CA THR A 54 2.08 12.73 -2.79
C THR A 54 1.36 12.73 -4.12
N PRO A 55 0.07 13.13 -4.16
CA PRO A 55 -0.69 13.17 -5.41
C PRO A 55 -0.06 14.17 -6.39
N GLU A 56 0.01 13.80 -7.65
CA GLU A 56 0.34 14.75 -8.72
C GLU A 56 -0.84 15.71 -8.91
N TRP A 57 -0.61 16.99 -8.65
CA TRP A 57 -1.67 17.98 -8.76
C TRP A 57 -2.08 18.17 -10.22
N ASN A 58 -3.38 18.17 -10.46
CA ASN A 58 -3.97 18.62 -11.70
C ASN A 58 -5.30 19.34 -11.42
N TYR A 59 -5.64 20.29 -12.29
CA TYR A 59 -6.83 21.13 -12.14
C TYR A 59 -8.14 20.32 -11.98
N GLN A 60 -8.22 19.13 -12.57
CA GLN A 60 -9.41 18.28 -12.54
C GLN A 60 -9.46 17.35 -11.31
N GLY A 61 -8.38 17.24 -10.54
CA GLY A 61 -8.28 16.31 -9.40
C GLY A 61 -8.33 14.82 -9.81
N MET A 62 -7.89 14.49 -11.02
CA MET A 62 -8.02 13.15 -11.60
C MET A 62 -6.76 12.31 -11.45
N GLY A 63 -6.92 10.99 -11.46
CA GLY A 63 -5.79 10.05 -11.57
C GLY A 63 -4.95 9.90 -10.30
N ASN A 64 -5.48 10.27 -9.13
CA ASN A 64 -4.74 10.06 -7.88
C ASN A 64 -4.45 8.57 -7.66
N ASN A 65 -3.19 8.26 -7.46
CA ASN A 65 -2.68 6.93 -7.17
C ASN A 65 -1.58 6.98 -6.10
N ASP A 66 -1.56 8.02 -5.25
CA ASP A 66 -0.59 8.15 -4.18
C ASP A 66 -0.62 6.98 -3.18
N ILE A 67 0.44 6.86 -2.40
CA ILE A 67 0.56 5.86 -1.34
C ILE A 67 -0.56 6.07 -0.32
N GLN A 68 -1.43 5.07 -0.20
CA GLN A 68 -2.48 5.10 0.80
C GLN A 68 -1.88 4.87 2.19
N ARG A 69 -2.21 5.75 3.13
CA ARG A 69 -1.78 5.71 4.53
C ARG A 69 -2.98 5.60 5.45
N LEU A 70 -2.84 4.84 6.54
CA LEU A 70 -3.88 4.60 7.52
C LEU A 70 -3.28 4.52 8.92
N ALA A 71 -3.73 5.41 9.81
CA ALA A 71 -3.49 5.28 11.23
C ALA A 71 -4.49 4.27 11.82
N VAL A 72 -3.99 3.26 12.54
CA VAL A 72 -4.80 2.24 13.22
C VAL A 72 -4.49 2.20 14.70
N THR A 73 -5.44 1.73 15.51
CA THR A 73 -5.24 1.45 16.93
C THR A 73 -5.45 -0.03 17.19
N VAL A 74 -4.41 -0.69 17.69
CA VAL A 74 -4.43 -2.09 18.12
C VAL A 74 -4.80 -2.09 19.61
N ARG A 75 -5.87 -2.82 19.93
CA ARG A 75 -6.36 -2.99 21.30
C ARG A 75 -5.78 -4.26 21.90
N GLU A 76 -5.75 -4.31 23.23
CA GLU A 76 -5.49 -5.53 24.01
C GLU A 76 -6.59 -6.58 23.82
#